data_AF-A0A2N4U7Y9-F1
#
_entry.id   AF-A0A2N4U7Y9-F1
#
_cell.length_a   1.000
_cell.length_b   1.000
_cell.length_c   1.000
_cell.angle_alpha   90.00
_cell.angle_beta   90.00
_cell.angle_gamma   90.00
#
_symmetry.space_group_name_H-M   'P 1'
#
loop_
_entity.id
_entity.type
_entity.pdbx_description
1 polymer ?
#
loop_
_entity_poly.entity_id
_entity_poly.type
_entity_poly.pdbx_seq_one_letter_code
_entity_poly.pdbx_strand_id
1 'polypeptide(L)'
;MNGKNNMKKLTIMVAALVLAGCAAGAAGLRLVDLRDPKYSRGERTIPLTFPKIQMALFKHKDACGSAPHFSVDPRQTNYATIIDRPEGAENFEHAVLVDLVQYQSTMMEDSRTRGQIYTYYSDTATKNRVDQVFNAILHPEVCPAK
;
A
#
# COMPACT_ATOMS: atom_id res chain seq x y z
N MET A 1 2.98 65.10 -39.41
CA MET A 1 4.17 64.64 -38.65
C MET A 1 3.88 64.76 -37.16
N ASN A 2 4.26 63.72 -36.39
CA ASN A 2 4.37 63.62 -34.92
C ASN A 2 3.08 63.81 -34.09
N GLY A 3 2.56 62.86 -33.30
CA GLY A 3 3.15 61.68 -32.68
C GLY A 3 3.49 61.94 -31.21
N LYS A 4 2.64 61.50 -30.26
CA LYS A 4 3.05 60.91 -28.97
C LYS A 4 1.85 60.40 -28.14
N ASN A 5 1.79 59.08 -27.99
CA ASN A 5 1.03 58.33 -26.98
C ASN A 5 1.45 58.72 -25.56
N ASN A 6 0.55 58.55 -24.58
CA ASN A 6 0.85 58.25 -23.17
C ASN A 6 -0.46 57.79 -22.48
N MET A 7 -0.77 56.49 -22.42
CA MET A 7 -0.34 55.55 -21.38
C MET A 7 -0.66 56.04 -19.95
N LYS A 8 -1.78 55.58 -19.37
CA LYS A 8 -2.02 55.45 -17.92
C LYS A 8 -3.39 54.80 -17.69
N LYS A 9 -3.46 53.93 -16.69
CA LYS A 9 -4.65 53.22 -16.16
C LYS A 9 -4.92 51.83 -16.76
N LEU A 10 -3.97 50.92 -16.62
CA LEU A 10 -4.29 49.49 -16.57
C LEU A 10 -3.29 48.78 -15.67
N THR A 11 -3.49 48.92 -14.36
CA THR A 11 -2.69 48.24 -13.34
C THR A 11 -3.58 48.14 -12.12
N ILE A 12 -3.50 47.02 -11.39
CA ILE A 12 -4.34 46.60 -10.25
C ILE A 12 -5.47 45.64 -10.65
N MET A 13 -5.12 44.43 -11.13
CA MET A 13 -5.98 43.26 -10.96
C MET A 13 -5.24 41.91 -11.14
N VAL A 14 -4.01 41.77 -10.62
CA VAL A 14 -3.23 40.49 -10.74
C VAL A 14 -2.58 40.06 -9.42
N ALA A 15 -2.92 40.67 -8.28
CA ALA A 15 -2.29 40.33 -7.00
C ALA A 15 -3.01 39.24 -6.18
N ALA A 16 -4.22 38.82 -6.55
CA ALA A 16 -5.05 37.93 -5.72
C ALA A 16 -4.96 36.43 -6.07
N LEU A 17 -4.27 36.03 -7.15
CA LEU A 17 -4.25 34.62 -7.59
C LEU A 17 -3.07 33.79 -7.05
N VAL A 18 -2.16 34.39 -6.27
CA VAL A 18 -0.93 33.69 -5.81
C VAL A 18 -1.06 33.07 -4.42
N LEU A 19 -2.16 33.29 -3.68
CA LEU A 19 -2.36 32.73 -2.33
C LEU A 19 -3.11 31.38 -2.29
N ALA A 20 -3.56 30.84 -3.41
CA ALA A 20 -4.22 29.53 -3.46
C ALA A 20 -3.22 28.34 -3.51
N GLY A 21 -1.91 28.60 -3.50
CA GLY A 21 -0.88 27.57 -3.70
C GLY A 21 -0.33 26.91 -2.42
N CYS A 22 -0.76 27.31 -1.23
CA CYS A 22 -0.15 26.83 0.01
C CYS A 22 -1.15 26.13 0.95
N ALA A 23 -2.07 25.35 0.38
CA ALA A 23 -2.71 24.25 1.08
C ALA A 23 -2.13 22.94 0.53
N ALA A 24 -0.80 22.80 0.56
CA ALA A 24 -0.18 21.48 0.61
C ALA A 24 -0.50 20.90 1.99
N GLY A 25 -1.77 20.51 2.19
CA GLY A 25 -2.22 19.82 3.37
C GLY A 25 -1.34 18.59 3.59
N ALA A 26 -1.02 18.32 4.86
CA ALA A 26 -0.15 17.23 5.28
C ALA A 26 -0.30 16.01 4.36
N ALA A 27 0.72 15.75 3.53
CA ALA A 27 0.70 14.61 2.65
C ALA A 27 0.66 13.37 3.55
N GLY A 28 -0.52 12.73 3.62
CA GLY A 28 -0.71 11.51 4.39
C GLY A 28 0.33 10.46 3.99
N LEU A 29 0.66 9.56 4.91
CA LEU A 29 1.69 8.54 4.67
C LEU A 29 1.44 7.80 3.35
N ARG A 30 2.43 7.79 2.46
CA ARG A 30 2.36 7.10 1.17
C ARG A 30 2.86 5.67 1.31
N LEU A 31 2.52 4.83 0.34
CA LEU A 31 2.96 3.43 0.30
C LEU A 31 4.49 3.27 0.35
N VAL A 32 5.22 4.12 -0.37
CA VAL A 32 6.69 4.07 -0.41
C VAL A 32 7.30 4.40 0.96
N ASP A 33 6.64 5.24 1.74
CA ASP A 33 7.13 5.66 3.05
C ASP A 33 7.03 4.52 4.07
N LEU A 34 6.08 3.57 3.89
CA LEU A 34 5.97 2.36 4.72
C LEU A 34 7.16 1.41 4.58
N ARG A 35 7.87 1.41 3.46
CA ARG A 35 9.03 0.54 3.24
C ARG A 35 10.29 1.01 3.98
N ASP A 36 10.22 2.12 4.71
CA ASP A 36 11.30 2.54 5.60
C ASP A 36 11.55 1.47 6.68
N PRO A 37 12.81 1.07 6.92
CA PRO A 37 13.15 0.08 7.93
C PRO A 37 12.54 0.33 9.32
N LYS A 38 12.29 1.59 9.72
CA LYS A 38 11.65 1.91 11.01
C LYS A 38 10.21 1.37 11.15
N TYR A 39 9.54 1.12 10.02
CA TYR A 39 8.19 0.55 9.97
C TYR A 39 8.19 -0.96 9.73
N SER A 40 9.37 -1.58 9.58
CA SER A 40 9.50 -3.03 9.53
C SER A 40 9.01 -3.66 10.84
N ARG A 41 8.22 -4.73 10.74
CA ARG A 41 7.71 -5.50 11.89
C ARG A 41 8.14 -6.96 11.89
N GLY A 42 9.02 -7.32 10.96
CA GLY A 42 9.60 -8.66 10.84
C GLY A 42 9.13 -9.42 9.61
N GLU A 43 9.59 -10.66 9.52
CA GLU A 43 9.38 -11.55 8.38
C GLU A 43 8.48 -12.74 8.76
N ARG A 44 7.72 -13.25 7.78
CA ARG A 44 7.00 -14.53 7.90
C ARG A 44 7.21 -15.38 6.66
N THR A 45 7.37 -16.68 6.87
CA THR A 45 7.41 -17.67 5.78
C THR A 45 6.00 -18.19 5.51
N ILE A 46 5.58 -18.12 4.26
CA ILE A 46 4.33 -18.64 3.75
C ILE A 46 4.68 -19.88 2.92
N PRO A 47 4.17 -21.07 3.25
CA PRO A 47 4.46 -22.32 2.54
C PRO A 47 3.66 -22.43 1.22
N LEU A 48 3.54 -21.33 0.48
CA LEU A 48 2.77 -21.21 -0.75
C LEU A 48 3.55 -20.40 -1.79
N THR A 49 3.25 -20.67 -3.05
CA THR A 49 3.71 -19.88 -4.20
C THR A 49 2.77 -18.69 -4.45
N PHE A 50 3.21 -17.71 -5.22
CA PHE A 50 2.41 -16.56 -5.64
C PHE A 50 1.05 -16.94 -6.25
N PRO A 51 0.94 -17.90 -7.19
CA PRO A 51 -0.37 -18.33 -7.69
C PRO A 51 -1.27 -18.89 -6.60
N LYS A 52 -0.71 -19.64 -5.65
CA LYS A 52 -1.48 -20.21 -4.53
C LYS A 52 -1.92 -19.12 -3.55
N ILE A 53 -1.07 -18.12 -3.27
CA ILE A 53 -1.41 -16.94 -2.46
C ILE A 53 -2.54 -16.15 -3.13
N GLN A 54 -2.42 -15.84 -4.42
CA GLN A 54 -3.46 -15.13 -5.17
C GLN A 54 -4.78 -15.90 -5.17
N MET A 55 -4.73 -17.22 -5.36
CA MET A 55 -5.92 -18.08 -5.29
C MET A 55 -6.56 -18.09 -3.90
N ALA A 56 -5.76 -18.13 -2.83
CA ALA A 56 -6.27 -18.07 -1.46
C ALA A 56 -6.99 -16.74 -1.20
N LEU A 57 -6.38 -15.61 -1.57
CA LEU A 57 -6.99 -14.29 -1.43
C LEU A 57 -8.27 -14.14 -2.26
N PHE A 58 -8.32 -14.74 -3.45
CA PHE A 58 -9.54 -14.79 -4.25
C PHE A 58 -10.66 -15.57 -3.54
N LYS A 59 -10.35 -16.76 -3.01
CA LYS A 59 -11.31 -17.55 -2.22
C LYS A 59 -11.78 -16.80 -0.97
N HIS A 60 -10.87 -16.11 -0.29
CA HIS A 60 -11.22 -15.30 0.87
C HIS A 60 -12.14 -14.14 0.51
N LYS A 61 -11.90 -13.46 -0.62
CA LYS A 61 -12.81 -12.42 -1.11
C LYS A 61 -14.20 -12.98 -1.42
N ASP A 62 -14.28 -14.17 -2.01
CA ASP A 62 -15.55 -14.83 -2.33
C ASP A 62 -16.32 -15.21 -1.05
N ALA A 63 -15.63 -15.74 -0.04
CA ALA A 63 -16.23 -16.13 1.23
C ALA A 63 -16.61 -14.94 2.13
N CYS A 64 -15.76 -13.91 2.20
CA CYS A 64 -15.83 -12.85 3.21
C CYS A 64 -16.17 -11.46 2.63
N GLY A 65 -16.28 -11.32 1.30
CA GLY A 65 -16.60 -10.06 0.60
C GLY A 65 -15.40 -9.15 0.35
N SER A 66 -14.33 -9.29 1.13
CA SER A 66 -13.11 -8.49 1.04
C SER A 66 -11.86 -9.36 1.18
N ALA A 67 -10.76 -8.94 0.57
CA ALA A 67 -9.45 -9.54 0.78
C ALA A 67 -8.34 -8.50 0.55
N PRO A 68 -7.15 -8.72 1.16
CA PRO A 68 -5.94 -7.96 0.83
C PRO A 68 -5.67 -7.93 -0.68
N HIS A 69 -5.17 -6.80 -1.17
CA HIS A 69 -4.79 -6.65 -2.57
C HIS A 69 -3.42 -7.26 -2.82
N PHE A 70 -3.32 -8.21 -3.76
CA PHE A 70 -2.07 -8.84 -4.18
C PHE A 70 -1.68 -8.36 -5.58
N SER A 71 -0.42 -7.96 -5.74
CA SER A 71 0.14 -7.51 -7.02
C SER A 71 1.56 -8.03 -7.21
N VAL A 72 1.84 -8.69 -8.34
CA VAL A 72 3.19 -9.12 -8.74
C VAL A 72 3.95 -7.92 -9.33
N ASP A 73 5.24 -7.80 -9.03
CA ASP A 73 6.07 -6.76 -9.65
C ASP A 73 6.26 -7.06 -11.16
N PRO A 74 5.91 -6.14 -12.07
CA PRO A 74 5.98 -6.38 -13.51
C PRO A 74 7.41 -6.51 -14.03
N ARG A 75 8.42 -6.04 -13.28
CA ARG A 75 9.84 -6.10 -13.64
C ARG A 75 10.55 -7.28 -12.97
N GLN A 76 9.99 -7.84 -11.90
CA GLN A 76 10.63 -8.90 -11.13
C GLN A 76 9.60 -9.99 -10.74
N THR A 77 9.61 -11.10 -11.48
CA THR A 77 8.59 -12.15 -11.36
C THR A 77 8.63 -12.93 -10.03
N ASN A 78 9.72 -12.83 -9.28
CA ASN A 78 9.87 -13.41 -7.95
C ASN A 78 9.52 -12.44 -6.81
N TYR A 79 9.06 -11.23 -7.12
CA TYR A 79 8.59 -10.23 -6.15
C TYR A 79 7.10 -9.94 -6.33
N ALA A 80 6.42 -9.76 -5.20
CA ALA A 80 5.05 -9.31 -5.16
C ALA A 80 4.82 -8.46 -3.92
N THR A 81 3.71 -7.75 -3.87
CA THR A 81 3.29 -6.97 -2.71
C THR A 81 1.86 -7.33 -2.36
N ILE A 82 1.60 -7.48 -1.06
CA ILE A 82 0.25 -7.50 -0.49
C ILE A 82 0.03 -6.18 0.24
N ILE A 83 -1.12 -5.57 -0.01
CA ILE A 83 -1.55 -4.35 0.67
C ILE A 83 -2.94 -4.61 1.24
N ASP A 84 -3.06 -4.51 2.55
CA ASP A 84 -4.36 -4.46 3.23
C ASP A 84 -4.53 -3.11 3.91
N ARG A 85 -5.65 -2.45 3.64
CA ARG A 85 -5.92 -1.09 4.10
C ARG A 85 -7.38 -0.97 4.54
N PRO A 86 -7.68 -0.21 5.60
CA PRO A 86 -9.06 0.05 5.98
C PRO A 86 -9.87 0.59 4.79
N GLU A 87 -11.12 0.15 4.70
CA GLU A 87 -12.06 0.68 3.71
C GLU A 87 -12.25 2.18 3.95
N GLY A 88 -12.30 2.96 2.86
CA GLY A 88 -12.45 4.41 2.94
C GLY A 88 -11.24 5.18 3.47
N ALA A 89 -10.12 4.54 3.79
CA ALA A 89 -8.91 5.26 4.19
C ALA A 89 -8.42 6.19 3.07
N GLU A 90 -7.85 7.34 3.43
CA GLU A 90 -7.26 8.29 2.46
C GLU A 90 -5.74 8.13 2.34
N ASN A 91 -5.09 7.50 3.32
CA ASN A 91 -3.65 7.31 3.41
C ASN A 91 -3.29 5.85 3.81
N PHE A 92 -2.01 5.57 4.02
CA PHE A 92 -1.49 4.24 4.38
C PHE A 92 -1.10 4.11 5.87
N GLU A 93 -1.47 5.03 6.74
CA GLU A 93 -1.06 5.00 8.16
C GLU A 93 -1.56 3.77 8.91
N HIS A 94 -2.74 3.25 8.55
CA HIS A 94 -3.30 2.02 9.12
C HIS A 94 -3.23 0.84 8.16
N ALA A 95 -2.41 0.92 7.12
CA ALA A 95 -2.23 -0.16 6.17
C ALA A 95 -1.19 -1.17 6.66
N VAL A 96 -1.39 -2.43 6.27
CA VAL A 96 -0.38 -3.48 6.32
C VAL A 96 0.17 -3.67 4.92
N LEU A 97 1.48 -3.49 4.77
CA LEU A 97 2.20 -3.83 3.55
C LEU A 97 3.06 -5.06 3.80
N VAL A 98 2.99 -6.03 2.90
CA VAL A 98 3.85 -7.22 2.91
C VAL A 98 4.56 -7.32 1.57
N ASP A 99 5.86 -7.09 1.55
CA ASP A 99 6.67 -7.38 0.37
C ASP A 99 7.07 -8.85 0.36
N LEU A 100 6.82 -9.52 -0.75
CA LEU A 100 6.96 -10.95 -0.92
C LEU A 100 8.14 -11.28 -1.83
N VAL A 101 8.89 -12.30 -1.45
CA VAL A 101 9.94 -12.92 -2.28
C VAL A 101 9.66 -14.41 -2.38
N GLN A 102 9.47 -14.93 -3.59
CA GLN A 102 9.28 -16.37 -3.81
C GLN A 102 10.62 -17.08 -4.00
N TYR A 103 10.81 -18.15 -3.24
CA TYR A 103 11.90 -19.11 -3.38
C TYR A 103 11.42 -20.35 -4.14
N GLN A 104 12.19 -20.74 -5.14
CA GLN A 104 11.95 -21.98 -5.89
C GLN A 104 12.28 -23.19 -5.03
N SER A 105 11.64 -24.33 -5.32
CA SER A 105 11.97 -25.59 -4.67
C SER A 105 13.41 -25.99 -4.95
N THR A 106 14.09 -26.54 -3.96
CA THR A 106 15.40 -27.17 -4.10
C THR A 106 15.29 -28.66 -3.77
N MET A 107 16.38 -29.42 -3.88
CA MET A 107 16.42 -30.82 -3.44
C MET A 107 16.16 -30.98 -1.93
N MET A 108 16.29 -29.91 -1.14
CA MET A 108 16.19 -29.96 0.32
C MET A 108 14.99 -29.20 0.89
N GLU A 109 14.34 -28.34 0.10
CA GLU A 109 13.27 -27.47 0.57
C GLU A 109 12.19 -27.30 -0.50
N ASP A 110 10.93 -27.35 -0.08
CA ASP A 110 9.79 -27.01 -0.92
C ASP A 110 9.77 -25.52 -1.28
N SER A 111 9.04 -25.17 -2.36
CA SER A 111 8.85 -23.77 -2.73
C SER A 111 8.07 -23.03 -1.64
N ARG A 112 8.58 -21.85 -1.28
CA ARG A 112 8.04 -21.01 -0.21
C ARG A 112 8.13 -19.54 -0.59
N THR A 113 7.29 -18.73 0.04
CA THR A 113 7.32 -17.28 -0.09
C THR A 113 7.70 -16.66 1.24
N ARG A 114 8.66 -15.74 1.26
CA ARG A 114 8.95 -14.93 2.44
C ARG A 114 8.27 -13.59 2.31
N GLY A 115 7.54 -13.17 3.34
CA GLY A 115 6.91 -11.87 3.44
C GLY A 115 7.60 -10.99 4.48
N GLN A 116 8.09 -9.83 4.06
CA GLN A 116 8.58 -8.77 4.94
C GLN A 116 7.43 -7.81 5.23
N ILE A 117 7.08 -7.65 6.51
CA ILE A 117 5.91 -6.91 6.96
C ILE A 117 6.31 -5.48 7.33
N TYR A 118 5.49 -4.52 6.93
CA TYR A 118 5.62 -3.10 7.26
C TYR A 118 4.29 -2.52 7.73
N THR A 119 4.33 -1.79 8.84
CA THR A 119 3.19 -1.05 9.39
C THR A 119 3.68 0.24 10.05
N TYR A 120 2.93 1.33 9.86
CA TYR A 120 3.29 2.61 10.48
C TYR A 120 3.14 2.53 12.01
N TYR A 121 1.95 2.15 12.47
CA TYR A 121 1.68 1.89 13.88
C TYR A 121 2.12 0.49 14.32
N SER A 122 2.19 0.28 15.64
CA SER A 122 2.52 -1.01 16.27
C SER A 122 1.52 -1.38 17.37
N ASP A 123 0.33 -0.78 17.32
CA ASP A 123 -0.76 -1.05 18.26
C ASP A 123 -1.38 -2.44 18.04
N THR A 124 -2.25 -2.84 18.98
CA THR A 124 -2.93 -4.13 18.95
C THR A 124 -3.82 -4.29 17.71
N ALA A 125 -4.50 -3.23 17.27
CA ALA A 125 -5.37 -3.27 16.10
C ALA A 125 -4.56 -3.59 14.82
N THR A 126 -3.39 -2.98 14.68
CA THR A 126 -2.45 -3.20 13.58
C THR A 126 -1.90 -4.63 13.60
N LYS A 127 -1.55 -5.17 14.78
CA LYS A 127 -1.12 -6.56 14.91
C LYS A 127 -2.22 -7.54 14.50
N ASN A 128 -3.45 -7.31 14.95
CA ASN A 128 -4.60 -8.11 14.55
C ASN A 128 -4.81 -8.06 13.03
N ARG A 129 -4.63 -6.89 12.41
CA ARG A 129 -4.73 -6.72 10.96
C ARG A 129 -3.65 -7.50 10.21
N VAL A 130 -2.41 -7.48 10.71
CA VAL A 130 -1.33 -8.34 10.17
C VAL A 130 -1.76 -9.80 10.22
N ASP A 131 -2.25 -10.28 11.36
CA ASP A 131 -2.69 -11.67 11.49
C ASP A 131 -3.87 -12.01 10.57
N GLN A 132 -4.80 -11.08 10.36
CA GLN A 132 -5.88 -11.22 9.38
C GLN A 132 -5.36 -11.38 7.95
N VAL A 133 -4.33 -10.62 7.54
CA VAL A 133 -3.71 -10.78 6.21
C VAL A 133 -3.17 -12.20 6.02
N PHE A 134 -2.45 -12.73 7.00
CA PHE A 134 -1.90 -14.09 6.89
C PHE A 134 -2.99 -15.16 7.01
N ASN A 135 -4.01 -14.96 7.84
CA ASN A 135 -5.15 -15.87 7.93
C ASN A 135 -5.94 -15.93 6.61
N ALA A 136 -6.14 -14.80 5.92
CA ALA A 136 -6.78 -14.78 4.61
C ALA A 136 -6.04 -15.62 3.55
N ILE A 137 -4.74 -15.86 3.75
CA ILE A 137 -3.89 -16.68 2.87
C ILE A 137 -3.90 -18.15 3.31
N LEU A 138 -3.73 -18.41 4.61
CA LEU A 138 -3.55 -19.76 5.16
C LEU A 138 -4.89 -20.49 5.40
N HIS A 139 -5.95 -19.73 5.69
CA HIS A 139 -7.30 -20.19 6.03
C HIS A 139 -8.34 -19.33 5.29
N PRO A 140 -8.37 -19.37 3.94
CA PRO A 140 -9.16 -18.44 3.14
C PRO A 140 -10.67 -18.51 3.43
N GLU A 141 -11.18 -19.62 3.93
CA GLU A 141 -12.58 -19.81 4.34
C GLU A 141 -12.95 -19.15 5.68
N VAL A 142 -11.97 -18.71 6.48
CA VAL A 142 -12.22 -18.11 7.80
C VAL A 142 -12.30 -16.60 7.68
N CYS A 143 -13.48 -16.04 7.96
CA CYS A 143 -13.68 -14.60 7.96
C CYS A 143 -13.30 -13.96 9.30
N PRO A 144 -12.75 -12.74 9.30
CA PRO A 144 -12.49 -12.00 10.54
C PRO A 144 -13.80 -11.74 11.29
N ALA A 145 -13.74 -11.78 12.63
CA ALA A 145 -14.86 -11.38 13.47
C ALA A 145 -15.22 -9.90 13.19
N LYS A 146 -16.51 -9.63 12.99
CA LYS A 146 -17.04 -8.29 12.75
C LYS A 146 -17.03 -7.45 14.02
#